data_AF-A0A8B5WRD9-F1
#
_entry.id   AF-A0A8B5WRD9-F1
#
_cell.length_a   1.000
_cell.length_b   1.000
_cell.length_c   1.000
_cell.angle_alpha   90.00
_cell.angle_beta   90.00
_cell.angle_gamma   90.00
#
_symmetry.space_group_name_H-M   'P 1'
#
loop_
_entity.id
_entity.type
_entity.pdbx_description
1 polymer ?
#
loop_
_entity_poly.entity_id
_entity_poly.type
_entity_poly.pdbx_seq_one_letter_code
_entity_poly.pdbx_strand_id
1 'polypeptide(L)'
;MYPDGIGKEKPQDPLPGFDWEMWLGRRAWRPYQRNIAPYYFRWWSNYSSQMGNWGVHYLDVIRWFTGETAPTAVTAIGGNYEVDHDRDIPDTMTTNFEMPSKFQIEFQINEACHARSIDNGEIELRGSQGRLIADQDGYRVVLARPGQFQTWEPAAIAQWTRCSTNLPPPLDDPCSRRYPFN
;
A
#
# COMPACT_ATOMS: atom_id res chain seq x y z
N MET A 1 -11.00 -9.47 -1.91
CA MET A 1 -12.33 -9.39 -1.27
C MET A 1 -13.38 -10.11 -2.09
N TYR A 2 -13.36 -10.01 -3.42
CA TYR A 2 -14.25 -10.79 -4.26
C TYR A 2 -14.08 -12.32 -4.05
N PRO A 3 -15.17 -13.11 -4.09
CA PRO A 3 -16.56 -12.67 -4.29
C PRO A 3 -17.28 -12.21 -3.01
N ASP A 4 -16.89 -12.74 -1.84
CA ASP A 4 -17.76 -12.72 -0.66
C ASP A 4 -17.69 -11.43 0.19
N GLY A 5 -16.63 -10.62 0.03
CA GLY A 5 -16.45 -9.39 0.80
C GLY A 5 -16.36 -9.60 2.31
N ILE A 6 -16.86 -8.63 3.10
CA ILE A 6 -17.04 -8.80 4.56
C ILE A 6 -18.44 -9.35 4.91
N GLY A 7 -19.23 -9.74 3.91
CA GLY A 7 -20.62 -10.16 4.06
C GLY A 7 -21.60 -9.01 4.33
N LYS A 8 -22.88 -9.38 4.39
CA LYS A 8 -24.00 -8.51 4.76
C LYS A 8 -24.54 -8.95 6.12
N GLU A 9 -24.44 -8.09 7.12
CA GLU A 9 -24.75 -8.40 8.51
C GLU A 9 -25.83 -7.47 9.06
N LYS A 10 -26.76 -8.05 9.82
CA LYS A 10 -27.74 -7.25 10.56
C LYS A 10 -27.12 -6.73 11.85
N PRO A 11 -27.60 -5.57 12.35
CA PRO A 11 -27.36 -5.15 13.72
C PRO A 11 -27.62 -6.28 14.73
N GLN A 12 -26.74 -6.43 15.71
CA GLN A 12 -26.88 -7.40 16.79
C GLN A 12 -26.18 -6.91 18.06
N ASP A 13 -26.34 -7.65 19.15
CA ASP A 13 -25.65 -7.33 20.39
C ASP A 13 -24.13 -7.61 20.28
N PRO A 14 -23.29 -6.79 20.95
CA PRO A 14 -21.87 -7.07 21.10
C PRO A 14 -21.61 -8.46 21.71
N LEU A 15 -20.46 -9.05 21.39
CA LEU A 15 -20.03 -10.28 22.06
C LEU A 15 -19.89 -10.03 23.58
N PRO A 16 -20.15 -11.02 24.44
CA PRO A 16 -19.97 -10.88 25.88
C PRO A 16 -18.57 -10.34 26.23
N GLY A 17 -18.53 -9.24 27.00
CA GLY A 17 -17.29 -8.57 27.38
C GLY A 17 -16.74 -7.57 26.36
N PHE A 18 -17.41 -7.35 25.23
CA PHE A 18 -17.01 -6.33 24.25
C PHE A 18 -17.78 -5.02 24.49
N ASP A 19 -17.10 -4.04 25.09
CA ASP A 19 -17.67 -2.71 25.31
C ASP A 19 -17.72 -1.92 24.00
N TRP A 20 -18.90 -1.91 23.40
CA TRP A 20 -19.14 -1.27 22.11
C TRP A 20 -19.12 0.26 22.17
N GLU A 21 -19.63 0.84 23.26
CA GLU A 21 -19.63 2.29 23.44
C GLU A 21 -18.20 2.81 23.58
N MET A 22 -17.37 2.11 24.37
CA MET A 22 -15.95 2.40 24.48
C MET A 22 -15.24 2.26 23.14
N TRP A 23 -15.50 1.19 22.37
CA TRP A 23 -14.85 0.97 21.08
C TRP A 23 -15.21 2.04 20.03
N LEU A 24 -16.49 2.45 19.97
CA LEU A 24 -16.92 3.56 19.10
C LEU A 24 -16.23 4.88 19.49
N GLY A 25 -16.03 5.10 20.79
CA GLY A 25 -15.46 6.32 21.34
C GLY A 25 -16.36 7.52 21.05
N ARG A 26 -15.78 8.61 20.53
CA ARG A 26 -16.51 9.86 20.25
C ARG A 26 -17.29 9.86 18.93
N ARG A 27 -17.30 8.75 18.18
CA ARG A 27 -18.03 8.65 16.92
C ARG A 27 -19.54 8.63 17.16
N ALA A 28 -20.31 8.96 16.12
CA ALA A 28 -21.76 8.84 16.17
C ALA A 28 -22.15 7.41 16.59
N TRP A 29 -23.08 7.30 17.54
CA TRP A 29 -23.55 6.01 18.00
C TRP A 29 -24.21 5.26 16.84
N ARG A 30 -23.92 3.97 16.74
CA ARG A 30 -24.62 3.04 15.85
C ARG A 30 -24.70 1.66 16.51
N PRO A 31 -25.65 0.81 16.12
CA PRO A 31 -25.68 -0.57 16.57
C PRO A 31 -24.41 -1.33 16.19
N TYR A 32 -24.03 -2.30 17.01
CA TYR A 32 -22.94 -3.23 16.68
C TYR A 32 -23.33 -4.13 15.51
N GLN A 33 -22.37 -4.39 14.63
CA GLN A 33 -22.46 -5.39 13.56
C GLN A 33 -21.13 -6.16 13.52
N ARG A 34 -21.20 -7.48 13.29
CA ARG A 34 -20.01 -8.36 13.31
C ARG A 34 -18.97 -7.98 12.27
N ASN A 35 -19.44 -7.47 11.12
CA ASN A 35 -18.59 -7.05 10.03
C ASN A 35 -18.07 -5.60 10.17
N ILE A 36 -18.08 -5.02 11.37
CA ILE A 36 -17.37 -3.77 11.69
C ILE A 36 -16.18 -4.07 12.59
N ALA A 37 -16.42 -4.56 13.81
CA ALA A 37 -15.39 -4.67 14.82
C ALA A 37 -15.06 -6.13 15.15
N PRO A 38 -13.83 -6.43 15.60
CA PRO A 38 -12.72 -5.49 15.80
C PRO A 38 -11.83 -5.31 14.57
N TYR A 39 -12.05 -6.08 13.49
CA TYR A 39 -11.11 -6.13 12.37
C TYR A 39 -11.59 -5.38 11.12
N TYR A 40 -12.87 -5.51 10.79
CA TYR A 40 -13.42 -5.06 9.52
C TYR A 40 -13.63 -3.54 9.42
N PHE A 41 -13.35 -2.77 10.47
CA PHE A 41 -13.51 -1.31 10.52
C PHE A 41 -12.71 -0.62 9.42
N ARG A 42 -11.68 -1.28 8.90
CA ARG A 42 -10.86 -0.86 7.76
C ARG A 42 -11.66 -0.59 6.49
N TRP A 43 -12.80 -1.27 6.33
CA TRP A 43 -13.73 -1.16 5.20
C TRP A 43 -14.91 -0.20 5.44
N TRP A 44 -14.87 0.53 6.54
CA TRP A 44 -15.91 1.47 6.92
C TRP A 44 -15.33 2.89 7.01
N SER A 45 -15.81 3.79 6.17
CA SER A 45 -15.35 5.17 5.95
C SER A 45 -15.31 6.01 7.22
N ASN A 46 -16.19 5.71 8.17
CA ASN A 46 -16.23 6.34 9.50
C ASN A 46 -15.01 6.00 10.40
N TYR A 47 -14.23 4.98 10.05
CA TYR A 47 -13.09 4.53 10.85
C TYR A 47 -11.79 4.52 10.05
N SER A 48 -11.83 4.19 8.76
CA SER A 48 -10.64 4.02 7.93
C SER A 48 -10.98 4.10 6.44
N SER A 49 -9.95 3.96 5.61
CA SER A 49 -10.04 3.59 4.20
C SER A 49 -8.95 2.58 3.87
N GLN A 50 -8.93 2.02 2.67
CA GLN A 50 -7.79 1.21 2.22
C GLN A 50 -6.51 2.05 2.04
N MET A 51 -6.64 3.37 1.81
CA MET A 51 -5.50 4.30 1.87
C MET A 51 -4.95 4.41 3.29
N GLY A 52 -5.82 4.50 4.31
CA GLY A 52 -5.40 4.53 5.72
C GLY A 52 -4.93 3.17 6.24
N ASN A 53 -5.37 2.07 5.63
CA ASN A 53 -4.99 0.72 6.03
C ASN A 53 -3.65 0.28 5.40
N TRP A 54 -3.53 0.36 4.07
CA TRP A 54 -2.33 -0.08 3.34
C TRP A 54 -1.56 1.08 2.73
N GLY A 55 -2.26 2.03 2.10
CA GLY A 55 -1.62 3.12 1.36
C GLY A 55 -0.63 3.92 2.19
N VAL A 56 -0.94 4.19 3.47
CA VAL A 56 -0.08 4.93 4.39
C VAL A 56 1.29 4.28 4.58
N HIS A 57 1.36 2.94 4.64
CA HIS A 57 2.62 2.22 4.83
C HIS A 57 3.54 2.38 3.60
N TYR A 58 2.97 2.27 2.40
CA TYR A 58 3.76 2.42 1.16
C TYR A 58 4.13 3.88 0.90
N LEU A 59 3.23 4.81 1.19
CA LEU A 59 3.53 6.24 1.10
C LEU A 59 4.67 6.64 2.03
N ASP A 60 4.73 6.06 3.23
CA ASP A 60 5.84 6.33 4.17
C ASP A 60 7.19 5.87 3.61
N VAL A 61 7.26 4.65 3.04
CA VAL A 61 8.48 4.15 2.38
C VAL A 61 8.90 5.04 1.21
N ILE A 62 7.96 5.47 0.38
CA ILE A 62 8.25 6.35 -0.76
C ILE A 62 8.74 7.72 -0.28
N ARG A 63 8.16 8.27 0.80
CA ARG A 63 8.63 9.52 1.41
C ARG A 63 10.05 9.38 1.96
N TRP A 64 10.36 8.26 2.61
CA TRP A 64 11.72 7.94 3.05
C TRP A 64 12.72 7.87 1.89
N PHE A 65 12.33 7.24 0.79
CA PHE A 65 13.20 7.11 -0.39
C PHE A 65 13.43 8.43 -1.13
N THR A 66 12.39 9.25 -1.26
CA THR A 66 12.41 10.48 -2.07
C THR A 66 12.78 11.73 -1.27
N GLY A 67 12.67 11.69 0.06
CA GLY A 67 12.79 12.87 0.94
C GLY A 67 11.57 13.81 0.86
N GLU A 68 10.52 13.42 0.16
CA GLU A 68 9.32 14.23 0.00
C GLU A 68 8.45 14.21 1.25
N THR A 69 7.81 15.34 1.58
CA THR A 69 7.01 15.45 2.80
C THR A 69 5.51 15.36 2.55
N ALA A 70 5.00 16.04 1.52
CA ALA A 70 3.58 16.10 1.17
C ALA A 70 3.38 16.34 -0.34
N PRO A 71 2.27 15.86 -0.92
CA PRO A 71 1.94 16.12 -2.31
C PRO A 71 1.49 17.58 -2.54
N THR A 72 1.74 18.09 -3.73
CA THR A 72 1.20 19.37 -4.23
C THR A 72 -0.20 19.23 -4.83
N ALA A 73 -0.54 18.04 -5.34
CA ALA A 73 -1.87 17.71 -5.84
C ALA A 73 -2.19 16.24 -5.62
N VAL A 74 -3.47 15.94 -5.44
CA VAL A 74 -4.00 14.58 -5.30
C VAL A 74 -5.24 14.45 -6.19
N THR A 75 -5.31 13.36 -6.95
CA THR A 75 -6.51 12.99 -7.70
C THR A 75 -6.87 11.54 -7.39
N ALA A 76 -8.15 11.25 -7.24
CA ALA A 76 -8.63 9.90 -7.00
C ALA A 76 -9.88 9.63 -7.85
N ILE A 77 -9.93 8.44 -8.42
CA ILE A 77 -11.12 7.93 -9.13
C ILE A 77 -11.38 6.51 -8.66
N GLY A 78 -12.64 6.18 -8.42
CA GLY A 78 -13.00 4.87 -7.90
C GLY A 78 -14.39 4.81 -7.33
N GLY A 79 -14.80 3.60 -6.93
CA GLY A 79 -16.12 3.35 -6.39
C GLY A 79 -16.29 1.90 -5.93
N ASN A 80 -17.54 1.54 -5.66
CA ASN A 80 -17.96 0.19 -5.33
C ASN A 80 -18.61 -0.40 -6.58
N TYR A 81 -17.94 -1.33 -7.25
CA TYR A 81 -18.39 -1.82 -8.55
C TYR A 81 -18.75 -3.31 -8.58
N GLU A 82 -18.04 -4.15 -7.83
CA GLU A 82 -18.14 -5.61 -8.01
C GLU A 82 -18.46 -6.36 -6.72
N VAL A 83 -17.85 -5.98 -5.59
CA VAL A 83 -18.00 -6.78 -4.35
C VAL A 83 -19.26 -6.35 -3.60
N ASP A 84 -20.27 -7.22 -3.56
CA ASP A 84 -21.55 -6.99 -2.91
C ASP A 84 -21.54 -7.31 -1.40
N HIS A 85 -21.18 -6.33 -0.57
CA HIS A 85 -21.17 -6.43 0.90
C HIS A 85 -21.46 -5.08 1.56
N ASP A 86 -21.41 -5.01 2.89
CA ASP A 86 -21.84 -3.81 3.64
C ASP A 86 -20.83 -2.66 3.70
N ARG A 87 -19.58 -2.83 3.21
CA ARG A 87 -18.60 -1.74 3.21
C ARG A 87 -19.14 -0.48 2.51
N ASP A 88 -18.57 0.67 2.87
CA ASP A 88 -18.89 1.96 2.26
C ASP A 88 -17.66 2.67 1.64
N ILE A 89 -16.50 2.02 1.61
CA ILE A 89 -15.28 2.48 0.91
C ILE A 89 -15.10 1.77 -0.44
N PRO A 90 -14.41 2.37 -1.44
CA PRO A 90 -14.17 1.77 -2.77
C PRO A 90 -13.55 0.36 -2.79
N ASP A 91 -13.98 -0.50 -3.73
CA ASP A 91 -13.31 -1.79 -4.03
C ASP A 91 -12.31 -1.64 -5.17
N THR A 92 -12.51 -0.62 -5.98
CA THR A 92 -11.73 -0.32 -7.16
C THR A 92 -11.45 1.18 -7.15
N MET A 93 -10.21 1.55 -6.88
CA MET A 93 -9.82 2.96 -6.80
C MET A 93 -8.36 3.14 -7.21
N THR A 94 -8.09 4.19 -7.96
CA THR A 94 -6.75 4.66 -8.27
C THR A 94 -6.59 6.05 -7.67
N THR A 95 -5.50 6.26 -6.94
CA THR A 95 -5.12 7.56 -6.38
C THR A 95 -3.75 7.95 -6.89
N ASN A 96 -3.65 9.15 -7.46
CA ASN A 96 -2.41 9.74 -7.93
C ASN A 96 -2.02 10.94 -7.07
N PHE A 97 -0.72 11.04 -6.78
CA PHE A 97 -0.12 12.12 -6.02
C PHE A 97 1.00 12.76 -6.85
N GLU A 98 0.93 14.08 -7.04
CA GLU A 98 2.05 14.87 -7.60
C GLU A 98 2.87 15.47 -6.46
N MET A 99 4.15 15.13 -6.40
CA MET A 99 5.08 15.67 -5.40
C MET A 99 5.78 16.94 -5.90
N PRO A 100 6.31 17.79 -5.00
CA PRO A 100 7.07 18.99 -5.36
C PRO A 100 8.20 18.78 -6.38
N SER A 101 8.96 17.68 -6.27
CA SER A 101 10.03 17.31 -7.22
C SER A 101 9.54 16.83 -8.58
N LYS A 102 8.22 16.80 -8.80
CA LYS A 102 7.53 16.18 -9.94
C LYS A 102 7.57 14.65 -9.94
N PHE A 103 8.09 14.03 -8.88
CA PHE A 103 7.86 12.62 -8.61
C PHE A 103 6.36 12.35 -8.51
N GLN A 104 5.90 11.28 -9.15
CA GLN A 104 4.49 10.88 -9.16
C GLN A 104 4.34 9.58 -8.38
N ILE A 105 3.29 9.48 -7.58
CA ILE A 105 2.95 8.24 -6.86
C ILE A 105 1.56 7.81 -7.31
N GLU A 106 1.42 6.54 -7.66
CA GLU A 106 0.14 5.89 -7.89
C GLU A 106 -0.08 4.82 -6.82
N PHE A 107 -1.27 4.81 -6.23
CA PHE A 107 -1.73 3.73 -5.37
C PHE A 107 -3.07 3.21 -5.87
N GLN A 108 -3.17 1.89 -6.03
CA GLN A 108 -4.37 1.23 -6.52
C GLN A 108 -4.94 0.28 -5.47
N ILE A 109 -6.26 0.33 -5.34
CA ILE A 109 -7.08 -0.61 -4.57
C ILE A 109 -7.84 -1.43 -5.60
N ASN A 110 -7.60 -2.74 -5.62
CA ASN A 110 -8.21 -3.69 -6.55
C ASN A 110 -8.80 -4.87 -5.76
N GLU A 111 -9.76 -4.64 -4.88
CA GLU A 111 -10.30 -5.68 -4.01
C GLU A 111 -11.17 -6.72 -4.74
N ALA A 112 -11.61 -6.37 -5.96
CA ALA A 112 -12.32 -7.23 -6.88
C ALA A 112 -11.40 -8.19 -7.66
N CYS A 113 -10.08 -7.93 -7.69
CA CYS A 113 -9.11 -8.72 -8.42
C CYS A 113 -8.09 -9.36 -7.47
N HIS A 114 -7.93 -10.68 -7.52
CA HIS A 114 -6.94 -11.37 -6.69
C HIS A 114 -5.53 -11.37 -7.31
N ALA A 115 -5.40 -11.00 -8.59
CA ALA A 115 -4.10 -10.88 -9.23
C ALA A 115 -3.35 -9.65 -8.69
N ARG A 116 -2.04 -9.79 -8.50
CA ARG A 116 -1.19 -8.69 -8.04
C ARG A 116 -1.03 -7.66 -9.16
N SER A 117 -1.08 -6.38 -8.80
CA SER A 117 -0.76 -5.28 -9.73
C SER A 117 0.74 -5.15 -9.99
N ILE A 118 1.58 -5.54 -9.02
CA ILE A 118 3.05 -5.50 -9.11
C ILE A 118 3.58 -6.94 -9.01
N ASP A 119 4.30 -7.37 -10.05
CA ASP A 119 4.87 -8.71 -10.13
C ASP A 119 6.01 -8.89 -9.12
N ASN A 120 5.82 -9.82 -8.18
CA ASN A 120 6.79 -10.18 -7.14
C ASN A 120 7.29 -8.96 -6.36
N GLY A 121 6.36 -8.08 -5.98
CA GLY A 121 6.65 -6.88 -5.20
C GLY A 121 5.40 -6.26 -4.57
N GLU A 122 5.65 -5.24 -3.75
CA GLU A 122 4.64 -4.39 -3.12
C GLU A 122 4.82 -2.92 -3.54
N ILE A 123 6.06 -2.49 -3.79
CA ILE A 123 6.38 -1.15 -4.30
C ILE A 123 7.20 -1.28 -5.58
N GLU A 124 6.87 -0.48 -6.59
CA GLU A 124 7.67 -0.33 -7.80
C GLU A 124 8.09 1.14 -7.97
N LEU A 125 9.39 1.38 -8.02
CA LEU A 125 9.98 2.68 -8.32
C LEU A 125 10.50 2.66 -9.75
N ARG A 126 10.10 3.62 -10.58
CA ARG A 126 10.49 3.70 -11.99
C ARG A 126 11.33 4.95 -12.24
N GLY A 127 12.46 4.77 -12.90
CA GLY A 127 13.37 5.83 -13.32
C GLY A 127 13.71 5.74 -14.81
N SER A 128 14.54 6.66 -15.29
CA SER A 128 14.90 6.76 -16.71
C SER A 128 15.70 5.57 -17.25
N GLN A 129 16.37 4.81 -16.39
CA GLN A 129 17.27 3.70 -16.77
C GLN A 129 16.82 2.34 -16.24
N GLY A 130 15.63 2.25 -15.66
CA GLY A 130 15.13 0.99 -15.13
C GLY A 130 14.08 1.18 -14.05
N ARG A 131 13.78 0.08 -13.38
CA ARG A 131 12.86 0.03 -12.26
C ARG A 131 13.42 -0.79 -11.11
N LEU A 132 13.03 -0.43 -9.90
CA LEU A 132 13.26 -1.20 -8.67
C LEU A 132 11.92 -1.72 -8.20
N ILE A 133 11.84 -3.00 -7.89
CA ILE A 133 10.66 -3.66 -7.31
C ILE A 133 11.07 -4.17 -5.95
N ALA A 134 10.35 -3.80 -4.90
CA ALA A 134 10.66 -4.17 -3.52
C ALA A 134 9.45 -4.81 -2.84
N ASP A 135 9.74 -5.70 -1.91
CA ASP A 135 8.82 -6.27 -0.93
C ASP A 135 9.49 -6.34 0.45
N GLN A 136 8.90 -7.08 1.38
CA GLN A 136 9.42 -7.23 2.74
C GLN A 136 10.72 -8.05 2.82
N ASP A 137 11.03 -8.85 1.80
CA ASP A 137 12.18 -9.78 1.77
C ASP A 137 13.39 -9.20 1.02
N GLY A 138 13.21 -8.12 0.27
CA GLY A 138 14.29 -7.41 -0.41
C GLY A 138 13.83 -6.67 -1.64
N TYR A 139 14.73 -6.56 -2.63
CA TYR A 139 14.44 -5.85 -3.86
C TYR A 139 15.11 -6.47 -5.08
N ARG A 140 14.53 -6.16 -6.24
CA ARG A 140 15.08 -6.44 -7.57
C ARG A 140 15.20 -5.15 -8.35
N VAL A 141 16.36 -4.96 -8.99
CA VAL A 141 16.53 -3.95 -10.02
C VAL A 141 16.39 -4.60 -11.40
N VAL A 142 15.55 -4.01 -12.25
CA VAL A 142 15.42 -4.36 -13.67
C VAL A 142 15.87 -3.15 -14.49
N LEU A 143 17.00 -3.31 -15.17
CA LEU A 143 17.53 -2.26 -16.02
C LEU A 143 16.74 -2.15 -17.32
N ALA A 144 16.51 -0.92 -17.75
CA ALA A 144 16.00 -0.63 -19.07
C ALA A 144 17.11 -0.84 -20.12
N ARG A 145 16.70 -1.05 -21.36
CA ARG A 145 17.58 -0.93 -22.53
C ARG A 145 17.40 0.45 -23.14
N PRO A 146 18.44 1.04 -23.75
CA PRO A 146 18.28 2.30 -24.46
C PRO A 146 17.23 2.13 -25.57
N GLY A 147 16.27 3.04 -25.57
CA GLY A 147 15.28 3.16 -26.64
C GLY A 147 15.87 3.79 -27.90
N GLN A 148 15.03 3.92 -28.93
CA GLN A 148 15.41 4.42 -30.26
C GLN A 148 16.15 5.78 -30.26
N PHE A 149 15.89 6.64 -29.27
CA PHE A 149 16.45 8.00 -29.18
C PHE A 149 17.48 8.17 -28.06
N GLN A 150 17.92 7.08 -27.44
CA GLN A 150 18.81 7.12 -26.30
C GLN A 150 20.21 6.63 -26.71
N THR A 151 21.25 7.33 -26.24
CA THR A 151 22.65 7.08 -26.59
C THR A 151 23.49 6.57 -25.42
N TRP A 152 22.85 6.19 -24.32
CA TRP A 152 23.53 5.65 -23.15
C TRP A 152 23.68 4.13 -23.26
N GLU A 153 24.78 3.62 -22.71
CA GLU A 153 25.02 2.18 -22.61
C GLU A 153 24.33 1.62 -21.37
N PRO A 154 23.68 0.44 -21.46
CA PRO A 154 23.12 -0.22 -20.29
C PRO A 154 24.15 -0.37 -19.17
N ALA A 155 23.79 0.06 -17.96
CA ALA A 155 24.60 -0.25 -16.79
C ALA A 155 24.71 -1.78 -16.61
N ALA A 156 25.83 -2.27 -16.10
CA ALA A 156 26.01 -3.68 -15.79
C ALA A 156 25.55 -3.96 -14.34
N ILE A 157 24.25 -4.00 -14.08
CA ILE A 157 23.72 -4.39 -12.76
C ILE A 157 22.47 -5.25 -12.91
N ALA A 158 22.63 -6.57 -12.76
CA ALA A 158 21.52 -7.48 -12.56
C ALA A 158 21.80 -8.31 -11.30
N GLN A 159 21.42 -7.79 -10.14
CA GLN A 159 21.41 -8.59 -8.92
C GLN A 159 20.06 -8.46 -8.24
N TRP A 160 19.44 -9.62 -7.99
CA TRP A 160 18.52 -9.76 -6.88
C TRP A 160 19.36 -9.76 -5.61
N THR A 161 19.10 -8.80 -4.72
CA THR A 161 19.70 -8.78 -3.40
C THR A 161 18.61 -9.16 -2.40
N ARG A 162 18.68 -10.38 -1.87
CA ARG A 162 17.78 -10.81 -0.79
C ARG A 162 18.39 -10.36 0.54
N CYS A 163 17.71 -9.48 1.26
CA CYS A 163 18.16 -9.11 2.60
C CYS A 163 17.62 -10.16 3.59
N SER A 164 18.44 -11.15 3.94
CA SER A 164 18.08 -12.16 4.94
C SER A 164 17.98 -11.53 6.32
N THR A 165 16.81 -11.58 6.95
CA THR A 165 16.58 -11.08 8.33
C THR A 165 17.12 -12.01 9.42
N ASN A 166 17.56 -13.23 9.08
CA ASN A 166 17.87 -14.28 10.07
C ASN A 166 19.36 -14.45 10.40
N LEU A 167 20.23 -13.63 9.83
CA LEU A 167 21.66 -13.60 10.16
C LEU A 167 22.15 -12.15 10.19
N PRO A 168 23.06 -11.77 11.10
CA PRO A 168 23.71 -10.48 11.02
C PRO A 168 24.42 -10.39 9.65
N PRO A 169 24.15 -9.35 8.85
CA PRO A 169 24.72 -9.26 7.51
C PRO A 169 26.25 -9.08 7.60
N PRO A 170 27.04 -9.66 6.68
CA PRO A 170 28.46 -9.35 6.53
C PRO A 170 28.67 -7.83 6.39
N LEU A 171 29.81 -7.31 6.85
CA LEU A 171 30.14 -5.87 6.82
C LEU A 171 30.11 -5.25 5.40
N ASP A 172 30.19 -6.08 4.37
CA ASP A 172 30.16 -5.68 2.95
C ASP A 172 28.82 -5.95 2.26
N ASP A 173 27.79 -6.35 3.01
CA ASP A 173 26.45 -6.58 2.46
C ASP A 173 25.81 -5.22 2.10
N PRO A 174 25.31 -5.01 0.87
CA PRO A 174 24.49 -3.83 0.55
C PRO A 174 23.30 -3.63 1.51
N CYS A 175 22.81 -4.67 2.18
CA CYS A 175 21.78 -4.60 3.23
C CYS A 175 22.31 -4.15 4.62
N SER A 176 23.63 -4.09 4.82
CA SER A 176 24.26 -3.71 6.11
C SER A 176 24.46 -2.21 6.30
N ARG A 177 24.27 -1.40 5.26
CA ARG A 177 24.34 0.08 5.34
C ARG A 177 23.12 0.60 6.10
N ARG A 178 23.17 0.53 7.43
CA ARG A 178 22.38 1.43 8.28
C ARG A 178 22.75 2.85 7.86
N TYR A 179 21.83 3.55 7.22
CA TYR A 179 21.94 5.00 7.11
C TYR A 179 22.08 5.54 8.54
N PRO A 180 23.11 6.35 8.84
CA PRO A 180 23.24 6.94 10.16
C PRO A 180 22.04 7.86 10.37
N PHE A 181 21.16 7.45 11.29
CA PHE A 181 20.17 8.34 11.88
C PHE A 181 20.96 9.43 12.64
N ASN A 182 20.97 10.65 12.10
CA ASN A 182 21.23 11.87 12.86
C ASN A 182 19.90 12.58 13.08
#